data_AF-A0A935K248-F1
#
_entry.id   AF-A0A935K248-F1
#
_cell.length_a   1.000
_cell.length_b   1.000
_cell.length_c   1.000
_cell.angle_alpha   90.00
_cell.angle_beta   90.00
_cell.angle_gamma   90.00
#
_symmetry.space_group_name_H-M   'P 1'
#
loop_
_entity.id
_entity.type
_entity.pdbx_description
1 polymer ?
#
loop_
_entity_poly.entity_id
_entity_poly.type
_entity_poly.pdbx_seq_one_letter_code
_entity_poly.pdbx_strand_id
1 'polypeptide(L)'
;MRVLILTLVLSKFIIAQYDSTMYDLIKTTYARSFDKQIISKYLDSDKDYQTKAAILSIAQSEDTSFVPELLKLDLTKYGSEICFALAQIGNCDQSINYLLKYLNSSPPPEYSPKIFFATGKIGSENDLKKVVEFYNSFDGPIFPYEGISEAILQFQIRGIKSDDAKAILETEITHPNSGAKRIINSLFALARYSGSNLTDEQL
;
A
#
# COMPACT_ATOMS: atom_id res chain seq x y z
N MET A 1 1.43 -29.28 -25.33
CA MET A 1 1.08 -28.80 -23.98
C MET A 1 2.28 -28.65 -23.04
N ARG A 2 3.16 -29.66 -22.89
CA ARG A 2 4.32 -29.59 -21.98
C ARG A 2 5.33 -28.47 -22.30
N VAL A 3 5.60 -28.22 -23.58
CA VAL A 3 6.51 -27.14 -24.02
C VAL A 3 5.94 -25.75 -23.68
N LEU A 4 4.62 -25.56 -23.84
CA LEU A 4 3.93 -24.29 -23.61
C LEU A 4 3.86 -23.94 -22.11
N ILE A 5 3.76 -24.96 -21.24
CA ILE A 5 3.87 -24.81 -19.78
C ILE A 5 5.31 -24.40 -19.40
N LEU A 6 6.33 -24.98 -20.04
CA LEU A 6 7.73 -24.61 -19.78
C LEU A 6 8.00 -23.14 -20.14
N THR A 7 7.47 -22.66 -21.27
CA THR A 7 7.61 -21.24 -21.70
C THR A 7 6.87 -20.27 -20.77
N LEU A 8 5.70 -20.67 -20.26
CA LEU A 8 4.92 -19.90 -19.27
C LEU A 8 5.59 -19.82 -17.88
N VAL A 9 6.33 -20.87 -17.51
CA VAL A 9 7.10 -20.89 -16.25
C VAL A 9 8.39 -20.08 -16.42
N LEU A 10 9.05 -20.17 -17.58
CA LEU A 10 10.27 -19.40 -17.88
C LEU A 10 10.01 -17.89 -17.99
N SER A 11 8.84 -17.47 -18.48
CA SER A 11 8.50 -16.03 -18.57
C SER A 11 8.36 -15.35 -17.20
N LYS A 12 8.06 -16.11 -16.14
CA LYS A 12 8.02 -15.60 -14.75
C LYS A 12 9.41 -15.31 -14.18
N PHE A 13 10.48 -15.88 -14.74
CA PHE A 13 11.86 -15.64 -14.28
C PHE A 13 12.50 -14.36 -14.85
N ILE A 14 11.79 -13.63 -15.73
CA ILE A 14 12.38 -12.47 -16.44
C ILE A 14 12.31 -11.19 -15.59
N ILE A 15 11.52 -11.16 -14.51
CA ILE A 15 11.41 -9.97 -13.64
C ILE A 15 12.17 -10.22 -12.34
N ALA A 16 13.49 -10.29 -12.43
CA ALA A 16 14.34 -10.32 -11.25
C ALA A 16 14.36 -8.92 -10.62
N GLN A 17 14.08 -8.84 -9.31
CA GLN A 17 14.11 -7.59 -8.54
C GLN A 17 15.52 -6.99 -8.45
N TYR A 18 16.54 -7.86 -8.50
CA TYR A 18 17.95 -7.51 -8.52
C TYR A 18 18.60 -8.17 -9.74
N ASP A 19 19.62 -7.52 -10.32
CA ASP A 19 20.51 -8.17 -11.29
C ASP A 19 21.87 -8.48 -10.64
N SER A 20 22.69 -9.27 -11.32
CA SER A 20 24.02 -9.66 -10.84
C SER A 20 25.00 -8.49 -10.70
N THR A 21 24.69 -7.32 -11.27
CA THR A 21 25.52 -6.12 -11.17
C THR A 21 25.27 -5.36 -9.86
N MET A 22 24.17 -5.65 -9.15
CA MET A 22 23.80 -5.02 -7.87
C MET A 22 24.38 -5.73 -6.65
N TYR A 23 25.59 -6.27 -6.73
CA TYR A 23 26.14 -7.17 -5.71
C TYR A 23 26.16 -6.58 -4.29
N ASP A 24 26.60 -5.33 -4.14
CA ASP A 24 26.64 -4.59 -2.87
C ASP A 24 25.23 -4.34 -2.30
N LEU A 25 24.25 -3.99 -3.14
CA LEU A 25 22.84 -3.84 -2.75
C LEU A 25 22.23 -5.17 -2.27
N ILE A 26 22.46 -6.24 -3.03
CA ILE A 26 22.03 -7.60 -2.66
C ILE A 26 22.65 -7.99 -1.33
N LYS A 27 23.97 -7.78 -1.19
CA LYS A 27 24.71 -8.13 0.02
C LYS A 27 24.20 -7.36 1.23
N THR A 28 24.00 -6.04 1.12
CA THR A 28 23.53 -5.24 2.27
C THR A 28 22.11 -5.59 2.69
N THR A 29 21.24 -5.91 1.72
CA THR A 29 19.87 -6.37 1.99
C THR A 29 19.87 -7.75 2.65
N TYR A 30 20.61 -8.71 2.09
CA TYR A 30 20.68 -10.07 2.61
C TYR A 30 21.30 -10.14 4.00
N ALA A 31 22.39 -9.39 4.22
CA ALA A 31 23.05 -9.29 5.51
C ALA A 31 22.28 -8.42 6.53
N ARG A 32 21.17 -7.80 6.11
CA ARG A 32 20.38 -6.84 6.90
C ARG A 32 21.21 -5.70 7.50
N SER A 33 22.24 -5.27 6.79
CA SER A 33 23.09 -4.15 7.23
C SER A 33 22.59 -2.80 6.74
N PHE A 34 21.81 -2.78 5.65
CA PHE A 34 21.18 -1.60 5.03
C PHE A 34 22.09 -0.36 5.02
N ASP A 35 23.29 -0.52 4.47
CA ASP A 35 24.29 0.54 4.39
C ASP A 35 23.75 1.71 3.55
N LYS A 36 23.61 2.87 4.17
CA LYS A 36 23.00 4.05 3.54
C LYS A 36 23.76 4.55 2.32
N GLN A 37 25.09 4.41 2.29
CA GLN A 37 25.88 4.83 1.14
C GLN A 37 25.62 3.92 -0.06
N ILE A 38 25.52 2.61 0.19
CA ILE A 38 25.14 1.64 -0.84
C ILE A 38 23.72 1.95 -1.32
N ILE A 39 22.74 2.10 -0.42
CA ILE A 39 21.34 2.39 -0.79
C ILE A 39 21.24 3.68 -1.61
N SER A 40 21.83 4.78 -1.14
CA SER A 40 21.81 6.09 -1.83
C SER A 40 22.38 5.99 -3.25
N LYS A 41 23.50 5.28 -3.43
CA LYS A 41 24.10 5.04 -4.76
C LYS A 41 23.10 4.44 -5.75
N TYR A 42 22.22 3.54 -5.31
CA TYR A 42 21.22 2.91 -6.18
C TYR A 42 19.94 3.73 -6.33
N LEU A 43 19.55 4.49 -5.30
CA LEU A 43 18.45 5.46 -5.42
C LEU A 43 18.75 6.53 -6.48
N ASP A 44 20.00 7.02 -6.49
CA ASP A 44 20.48 8.06 -7.41
C ASP A 44 20.89 7.52 -8.80
N SER A 45 20.59 6.25 -9.09
CA SER A 45 20.95 5.65 -10.38
C SER A 45 20.06 6.17 -11.52
N ASP A 46 20.67 6.39 -12.69
CA ASP A 46 19.96 6.68 -13.94
C ASP A 46 19.11 5.49 -14.44
N LYS A 47 19.36 4.29 -13.90
CA LYS A 47 18.68 3.06 -14.29
C LYS A 47 17.45 2.82 -13.42
N ASP A 48 16.27 2.92 -14.02
CA ASP A 48 14.98 2.77 -13.34
C ASP A 48 14.87 1.53 -12.43
N TYR A 49 15.34 0.39 -12.93
CA TYR A 49 15.27 -0.88 -12.22
C TYR A 49 16.21 -0.92 -10.99
N GLN A 50 17.30 -0.16 -11.00
CA GLN A 50 18.22 -0.02 -9.85
C GLN A 50 17.58 0.81 -8.73
N THR A 51 16.92 1.92 -9.08
CA THR A 51 16.15 2.73 -8.12
C THR A 51 15.03 1.90 -7.48
N LYS A 52 14.28 1.14 -8.28
CA LYS A 52 13.23 0.23 -7.78
C LYS A 52 13.79 -0.84 -6.84
N ALA A 53 14.93 -1.45 -7.19
CA ALA A 53 15.60 -2.42 -6.33
C ALA A 53 15.96 -1.81 -4.98
N ALA A 54 16.52 -0.59 -4.97
CA ALA A 54 16.87 0.11 -3.73
C ALA A 54 15.65 0.46 -2.86
N ILE A 55 14.56 0.96 -3.45
CA ILE A 55 13.31 1.20 -2.71
C ILE A 55 12.82 -0.09 -2.03
N LEU A 56 12.92 -1.21 -2.73
CA LEU A 56 12.48 -2.50 -2.20
C LEU A 56 13.46 -3.07 -1.16
N SER A 57 14.76 -2.79 -1.26
CA SER A 57 15.73 -3.06 -0.19
C SER A 57 15.40 -2.26 1.06
N ILE A 58 15.07 -0.96 0.92
CA ILE A 58 14.62 -0.11 2.03
C ILE A 58 13.36 -0.69 2.67
N ALA A 59 12.41 -1.19 1.89
CA ALA A 59 11.20 -1.81 2.43
C ALA A 59 11.50 -3.00 3.37
N GLN A 60 12.65 -3.66 3.24
CA GLN A 60 13.05 -4.76 4.13
C GLN A 60 13.84 -4.31 5.36
N SER A 61 14.14 -3.01 5.48
CA SER A 61 15.04 -2.48 6.51
C SER A 61 14.39 -2.27 7.87
N GLU A 62 13.07 -2.04 7.91
CA GLU A 62 12.37 -1.55 9.12
C GLU A 62 12.99 -0.26 9.69
N ASP A 63 13.79 0.46 8.89
CA ASP A 63 14.50 1.67 9.30
C ASP A 63 13.82 2.93 8.73
N THR A 64 13.11 3.63 9.62
CA THR A 64 12.39 4.87 9.30
C THR A 64 13.31 6.02 8.93
N SER A 65 14.62 5.92 9.16
CA SER A 65 15.58 6.97 8.76
C SER A 65 15.79 7.06 7.24
N PHE A 66 15.29 6.10 6.46
CA PHE A 66 15.22 6.18 5.00
C PHE A 66 14.02 6.98 4.46
N VAL A 67 13.04 7.32 5.30
CA VAL A 67 11.85 8.08 4.86
C VAL A 67 12.21 9.36 4.10
N PRO A 68 13.13 10.23 4.58
CA PRO A 68 13.46 11.45 3.85
C PRO A 68 14.03 11.23 2.45
N GLU A 69 14.70 10.10 2.20
CA GLU A 69 15.22 9.75 0.87
C GLU A 69 14.10 9.24 -0.04
N LEU A 70 13.21 8.38 0.47
CA LEU A 70 12.04 7.90 -0.27
C LEU A 70 11.14 9.04 -0.74
N LEU A 71 10.92 10.06 0.11
CA LEU A 71 10.03 11.18 -0.20
C LEU A 71 10.60 12.17 -1.23
N LYS A 72 11.89 12.07 -1.59
CA LYS A 72 12.53 12.91 -2.63
C LYS A 72 12.37 12.33 -4.04
N LEU A 73 11.98 11.06 -4.14
CA LEU A 73 11.89 10.35 -5.42
C LEU A 73 10.66 10.81 -6.22
N ASP A 74 10.71 10.61 -7.54
CA ASP A 74 9.61 10.92 -8.44
C ASP A 74 8.39 10.02 -8.18
N LEU A 75 7.33 10.63 -7.64
CA LEU A 75 6.09 9.95 -7.26
C LEU A 75 5.25 9.49 -8.45
N THR A 76 5.39 10.15 -9.58
CA THR A 76 4.70 9.76 -10.82
C THR A 76 5.32 8.49 -11.40
N LYS A 77 6.59 8.23 -11.08
CA LYS A 77 7.36 7.09 -11.56
C LYS A 77 7.42 5.94 -10.57
N TYR A 78 7.60 6.24 -9.28
CA TYR A 78 7.87 5.26 -8.22
C TYR A 78 6.80 5.22 -7.14
N GLY A 79 5.66 5.91 -7.31
CA GLY A 79 4.65 6.06 -6.25
C GLY A 79 4.16 4.72 -5.68
N SER A 80 4.11 3.68 -6.52
CA SER A 80 3.75 2.33 -6.09
C SER A 80 4.76 1.71 -5.12
N GLU A 81 6.03 1.71 -5.51
CA GLU A 81 7.14 1.16 -4.74
C GLU A 81 7.38 1.97 -3.46
N ILE A 82 7.24 3.30 -3.53
CA ILE A 82 7.34 4.20 -2.38
C ILE A 82 6.24 3.87 -1.36
N CYS A 83 4.97 3.80 -1.78
CA CYS A 83 3.87 3.44 -0.86
C CYS A 83 4.11 2.08 -0.20
N PHE A 84 4.58 1.10 -0.97
CA PHE A 84 4.95 -0.21 -0.43
C PHE A 84 6.08 -0.10 0.60
N ALA A 85 7.18 0.59 0.28
CA ALA A 85 8.29 0.75 1.21
C ALA A 85 7.87 1.45 2.51
N LEU A 86 7.11 2.55 2.41
CA LEU A 86 6.57 3.25 3.58
C LEU A 86 5.68 2.34 4.45
N ALA A 87 4.91 1.43 3.84
CA ALA A 87 4.10 0.47 4.56
C ALA A 87 4.92 -0.58 5.31
N GLN A 88 6.14 -0.90 4.86
CA GLN A 88 6.97 -1.95 5.46
C GLN A 88 7.94 -1.41 6.52
N ILE A 89 8.49 -0.20 6.33
CA ILE A 89 9.47 0.37 7.26
C ILE A 89 8.90 0.71 8.65
N GLY A 90 7.58 0.72 8.79
CA GLY A 90 6.89 0.93 10.07
C GLY A 90 6.31 2.33 10.26
N ASN A 91 5.77 2.56 11.46
CA ASN A 91 5.09 3.81 11.79
C ASN A 91 6.08 4.97 11.90
N CYS A 92 5.84 6.01 11.11
CA CYS A 92 6.56 7.28 11.13
C CYS A 92 5.59 8.39 10.72
N ASP A 93 5.52 9.46 11.52
CA ASP A 93 4.63 10.60 11.26
C ASP A 93 4.89 11.23 9.90
N GLN A 94 6.15 11.29 9.45
CA GLN A 94 6.49 11.79 8.12
C GLN A 94 5.85 10.94 7.02
N SER A 95 5.90 9.61 7.14
CA SER A 95 5.29 8.68 6.19
C SER A 95 3.78 8.85 6.13
N ILE A 96 3.11 8.90 7.29
CA ILE A 96 1.65 9.05 7.38
C ILE A 96 1.20 10.40 6.82
N ASN A 97 1.82 11.49 7.26
CA ASN A 97 1.47 12.82 6.77
C ASN A 97 1.68 12.93 5.26
N TYR A 98 2.75 12.31 4.76
CA TYR A 98 3.01 12.22 3.34
C TYR A 98 1.92 11.43 2.59
N LEU A 99 1.55 10.24 3.05
CA LEU A 99 0.52 9.40 2.42
C LEU A 99 -0.85 10.08 2.39
N LEU A 100 -1.27 10.68 3.52
CA LEU A 100 -2.54 11.40 3.61
C LEU A 100 -2.53 12.67 2.74
N LYS A 101 -1.41 13.40 2.68
CA LYS A 101 -1.27 14.54 1.78
C LYS A 101 -1.34 14.11 0.32
N TYR A 102 -0.69 12.99 -0.03
CA TYR A 102 -0.70 12.48 -1.39
C TYR A 102 -2.12 12.05 -1.80
N LEU A 103 -2.85 11.38 -0.91
CA LEU A 103 -4.26 11.04 -1.12
C LEU A 103 -5.13 12.27 -1.40
N ASN A 104 -4.94 13.36 -0.64
CA ASN A 104 -5.66 14.62 -0.81
C ASN A 104 -5.26 15.41 -2.08
N SER A 105 -4.15 15.06 -2.73
CA SER A 105 -3.69 15.72 -3.96
C SER A 105 -4.27 15.11 -5.24
N SER A 106 -5.24 14.19 -5.12
CA SER A 106 -5.85 13.47 -6.24
C SER A 106 -4.82 12.67 -7.06
N PRO A 107 -4.17 11.67 -6.46
CA PRO A 107 -3.19 10.85 -7.16
C PRO A 107 -3.88 10.02 -8.26
N PRO A 108 -3.12 9.48 -9.23
CA PRO A 108 -3.65 8.49 -10.17
C PRO A 108 -4.46 7.41 -9.45
N PRO A 109 -5.67 7.03 -9.94
CA PRO A 109 -6.57 6.11 -9.24
C PRO A 109 -5.91 4.79 -8.80
N GLU A 110 -4.97 4.27 -9.58
CA GLU A 110 -4.21 3.05 -9.30
C GLU A 110 -3.30 3.12 -8.08
N TYR A 111 -3.03 4.32 -7.55
CA TYR A 111 -2.25 4.52 -6.33
C TYR A 111 -3.10 4.57 -5.07
N SER A 112 -4.39 4.93 -5.19
CA SER A 112 -5.28 5.01 -4.02
C SER A 112 -5.26 3.72 -3.18
N PRO A 113 -5.40 2.51 -3.74
CA PRO A 113 -5.35 1.29 -2.94
C PRO A 113 -4.03 1.08 -2.20
N LYS A 114 -2.91 1.54 -2.78
CA LYS A 114 -1.58 1.40 -2.20
C LYS A 114 -1.38 2.38 -1.05
N ILE A 115 -1.89 3.60 -1.21
CA ILE A 115 -1.88 4.63 -0.17
C ILE A 115 -2.76 4.20 1.00
N PHE A 116 -3.96 3.68 0.74
CA PHE A 116 -4.85 3.14 1.78
C PHE A 116 -4.24 1.95 2.51
N PHE A 117 -3.69 0.97 1.78
CA PHE A 117 -2.98 -0.16 2.40
C PHE A 117 -1.85 0.32 3.31
N ALA A 118 -1.00 1.23 2.81
CA ALA A 118 0.11 1.77 3.59
C ALA A 118 -0.39 2.51 4.85
N THR A 119 -1.37 3.39 4.68
CA THR A 119 -1.95 4.17 5.78
C THR A 119 -2.56 3.26 6.84
N GLY A 120 -3.33 2.23 6.46
CA GLY A 120 -3.90 1.29 7.43
C GLY A 120 -2.84 0.44 8.15
N LYS A 121 -1.77 0.08 7.44
CA LYS A 121 -0.68 -0.73 8.02
C LYS A 121 0.15 0.04 9.04
N ILE A 122 0.43 1.33 8.80
CA ILE A 122 1.33 2.12 9.66
C ILE A 122 0.63 3.19 10.52
N GLY A 123 -0.64 3.52 10.25
CA GLY A 123 -1.35 4.63 10.91
C GLY A 123 -1.73 4.37 12.35
N SER A 124 -2.07 5.43 13.07
CA SER A 124 -2.64 5.39 14.42
C SER A 124 -4.18 5.38 14.41
N GLU A 125 -4.81 5.24 15.58
CA GLU A 125 -6.25 5.41 15.72
C GLU A 125 -6.73 6.79 15.24
N ASN A 126 -5.93 7.84 15.48
CA ASN A 126 -6.25 9.18 14.99
C ASN A 126 -6.19 9.25 13.46
N ASP A 127 -5.32 8.47 12.82
CA ASP A 127 -5.24 8.43 11.36
C ASP A 127 -6.40 7.62 10.76
N LEU A 128 -6.92 6.61 11.47
CA LEU A 128 -8.18 5.98 11.08
C LEU A 128 -9.33 6.99 11.06
N LYS A 129 -9.41 7.89 12.06
CA LYS A 129 -10.42 8.97 12.08
C LYS A 129 -10.30 9.87 10.85
N LYS A 130 -9.09 10.29 10.49
CA LYS A 130 -8.84 11.06 9.27
C LYS A 130 -9.25 10.29 8.00
N VAL A 131 -8.99 8.98 7.94
CA VAL A 131 -9.40 8.13 6.81
C VAL A 131 -10.92 8.04 6.70
N VAL A 132 -11.63 7.92 7.82
CA VAL A 132 -13.10 7.96 7.88
C VAL A 132 -13.64 9.31 7.44
N GLU A 133 -13.09 10.40 7.97
CA GLU A 133 -13.45 11.77 7.60
C GLU A 133 -13.25 12.01 6.10
N PHE A 134 -12.11 11.56 5.56
CA PHE A 134 -11.80 11.65 4.13
C PHE A 134 -12.85 10.92 3.28
N TYR A 135 -13.21 9.69 3.64
CA TYR A 135 -14.26 8.94 2.94
C TYR A 135 -15.63 9.66 2.98
N ASN A 136 -16.03 10.12 4.17
CA ASN A 136 -17.31 10.79 4.37
C ASN A 136 -17.39 12.19 3.74
N SER A 137 -16.24 12.83 3.49
CA SER A 137 -16.16 14.13 2.83
C SER A 137 -16.40 14.08 1.32
N PHE A 138 -16.51 12.88 0.74
CA PHE A 138 -16.69 12.73 -0.68
C PHE A 138 -18.09 13.18 -1.14
N ASP A 139 -18.11 14.13 -2.09
CA ASP A 139 -19.32 14.72 -2.66
C ASP A 139 -19.43 14.53 -4.18
N GLY A 140 -18.56 13.70 -4.77
CA GLY A 140 -18.47 13.51 -6.22
C GLY A 140 -19.49 12.53 -6.82
N PRO A 141 -19.58 12.48 -8.17
CA PRO A 141 -20.58 11.67 -8.87
C PRO A 141 -20.24 10.17 -8.94
N ILE A 142 -19.02 9.76 -8.56
CA ILE A 142 -18.52 8.39 -8.68
C ILE A 142 -18.22 7.86 -7.30
N PHE A 143 -18.73 6.68 -6.94
CA PHE A 143 -18.53 6.12 -5.60
C PHE A 143 -17.04 6.03 -5.19
N PRO A 144 -16.66 6.53 -4.00
CA PRO A 144 -15.30 7.02 -3.79
C PRO A 144 -14.27 5.98 -3.39
N TYR A 145 -13.01 6.21 -3.80
CA TYR A 145 -11.78 5.66 -3.23
C TYR A 145 -11.59 4.13 -3.20
N GLU A 146 -11.01 3.56 -4.26
CA GLU A 146 -10.65 2.14 -4.24
C GLU A 146 -9.62 1.86 -3.14
N GLY A 147 -9.85 0.79 -2.37
CA GLY A 147 -8.92 0.29 -1.36
C GLY A 147 -9.20 0.75 0.08
N ILE A 148 -10.24 1.54 0.32
CA ILE A 148 -10.65 1.93 1.68
C ILE A 148 -10.87 0.72 2.60
N SER A 149 -11.51 -0.34 2.10
CA SER A 149 -11.76 -1.57 2.85
C SER A 149 -10.46 -2.27 3.28
N GLU A 150 -9.41 -2.15 2.47
CA GLU A 150 -8.09 -2.68 2.80
C GLU A 150 -7.43 -1.87 3.91
N ALA A 151 -7.52 -0.53 3.88
CA ALA A 151 -7.04 0.30 4.99
C ALA A 151 -7.71 -0.09 6.31
N ILE A 152 -9.05 -0.20 6.30
CA ILE A 152 -9.85 -0.56 7.47
C ILE A 152 -9.45 -1.95 7.98
N LEU A 153 -9.27 -2.93 7.09
CA LEU A 153 -8.79 -4.25 7.45
C LEU A 153 -7.41 -4.21 8.13
N GLN A 154 -6.46 -3.43 7.60
CA GLN A 154 -5.11 -3.32 8.17
C GLN A 154 -5.13 -2.69 9.57
N PHE A 155 -5.94 -1.65 9.79
CA PHE A 155 -6.16 -1.09 11.14
C PHE A 155 -6.74 -2.15 12.08
N GLN A 156 -7.73 -2.89 11.61
CA GLN A 156 -8.45 -3.88 12.40
C GLN A 156 -7.56 -5.07 12.80
N ILE A 157 -6.68 -5.55 11.91
CA ILE A 157 -5.68 -6.60 12.21
C ILE A 157 -4.76 -6.15 13.36
N ARG A 158 -4.52 -4.85 13.49
CA ARG A 158 -3.73 -4.24 14.56
C ARG A 158 -4.55 -3.88 15.81
N GLY A 159 -5.84 -4.25 15.85
CA GLY A 159 -6.73 -3.98 16.97
C GLY A 159 -7.34 -2.57 16.98
N ILE A 160 -7.11 -1.76 15.95
CA ILE A 160 -7.67 -0.40 15.83
C ILE A 160 -9.01 -0.49 15.09
N LYS A 161 -10.12 -0.23 15.78
CA LYS A 161 -11.47 -0.36 15.26
C LYS A 161 -12.28 0.92 15.48
N SER A 162 -13.30 1.14 14.64
CA SER A 162 -14.25 2.25 14.74
C SER A 162 -15.59 1.81 14.16
N ASP A 163 -16.70 2.14 14.83
CA ASP A 163 -18.04 1.88 14.31
C ASP A 163 -18.30 2.65 13.00
N ASP A 164 -17.75 3.85 12.85
CA ASP A 164 -17.84 4.61 11.60
C ASP A 164 -17.09 3.89 10.46
N ALA A 165 -15.92 3.31 10.76
CA ALA A 165 -15.18 2.52 9.77
C ALA A 165 -15.94 1.24 9.39
N LYS A 166 -16.64 0.61 10.33
CA LYS A 166 -17.54 -0.51 10.04
C LYS A 166 -18.70 -0.07 9.13
N ALA A 167 -19.32 1.08 9.40
CA ALA A 167 -20.40 1.63 8.59
C ALA A 167 -19.96 1.93 7.14
N ILE A 168 -18.71 2.35 6.94
CA ILE A 168 -18.11 2.47 5.59
C ILE A 168 -18.12 1.12 4.86
N LEU A 169 -17.73 0.03 5.52
CA LEU A 169 -17.74 -1.30 4.90
C LEU A 169 -19.16 -1.73 4.50
N GLU A 170 -20.15 -1.48 5.36
CA GLU A 170 -21.57 -1.76 5.08
C GLU A 170 -22.10 -0.91 3.90
N THR A 171 -21.65 0.35 3.80
CA THR A 171 -21.95 1.24 2.68
C THR A 171 -21.32 0.73 1.39
N GLU A 172 -20.05 0.33 1.41
CA GLU A 172 -19.37 -0.25 0.24
C GLU A 172 -20.04 -1.53 -0.27
N ILE A 173 -20.73 -2.30 0.59
CA ILE A 173 -21.47 -3.51 0.19
C ILE A 173 -22.80 -3.15 -0.46
N THR A 174 -23.54 -2.22 0.14
CA THR A 174 -24.95 -1.95 -0.22
C THR A 174 -25.12 -0.86 -1.28
N HIS A 175 -24.11 -0.02 -1.50
CA HIS A 175 -24.23 1.11 -2.40
C HIS A 175 -24.34 0.65 -3.87
N PRO A 176 -25.33 1.15 -4.65
CA PRO A 176 -25.60 0.67 -6.02
C PRO A 176 -24.43 0.81 -7.01
N ASN A 177 -23.54 1.78 -6.76
CA ASN A 177 -22.37 2.05 -7.59
C ASN A 177 -21.10 1.28 -7.17
N SER A 178 -21.19 0.42 -6.14
CA SER A 178 -20.07 -0.41 -5.72
C SER A 178 -19.80 -1.52 -6.72
N GLY A 179 -18.58 -1.54 -7.29
CA GLY A 179 -18.14 -2.65 -8.13
C GLY A 179 -17.94 -3.94 -7.34
N ALA A 180 -18.09 -5.09 -7.99
CA ALA A 180 -17.99 -6.42 -7.35
C ALA A 180 -16.71 -6.62 -6.52
N LYS A 181 -15.56 -6.11 -6.98
CA LYS A 181 -14.29 -6.18 -6.24
C LYS A 181 -14.36 -5.44 -4.90
N ARG A 182 -15.01 -4.28 -4.85
CA ARG A 182 -15.19 -3.50 -3.61
C ARG A 182 -16.09 -4.25 -2.65
N ILE A 183 -17.22 -4.75 -3.14
CA ILE A 183 -18.17 -5.54 -2.34
C ILE A 183 -17.45 -6.74 -1.71
N ILE A 184 -16.70 -7.52 -2.50
CA ILE A 184 -15.93 -8.68 -2.00
C ILE A 184 -14.91 -8.26 -0.93
N ASN A 185 -14.15 -7.20 -1.17
CA ASN A 185 -13.15 -6.72 -0.22
C ASN A 185 -13.79 -6.22 1.08
N SER A 186 -14.92 -5.51 0.98
CA SER A 186 -15.67 -5.01 2.13
C SER A 186 -16.32 -6.13 2.93
N LEU A 187 -16.91 -7.13 2.27
CA LEU A 187 -17.40 -8.35 2.93
C LEU A 187 -16.27 -9.06 3.67
N PHE A 188 -15.11 -9.21 3.03
CA PHE A 188 -13.95 -9.86 3.63
C PHE A 188 -13.42 -9.12 4.86
N ALA A 189 -13.38 -7.78 4.80
CA ALA A 189 -13.02 -6.95 5.94
C ALA A 189 -14.07 -7.04 7.05
N LEU A 190 -15.36 -6.89 6.71
CA LEU A 190 -16.47 -6.88 7.67
C LEU A 190 -16.63 -8.22 8.40
N ALA A 191 -16.43 -9.35 7.71
CA ALA A 191 -16.47 -10.68 8.31
C ALA A 191 -15.48 -10.84 9.47
N ARG A 192 -14.41 -10.03 9.51
CA ARG A 192 -13.41 -10.04 10.58
C ARG A 192 -13.74 -9.06 11.70
N TYR A 193 -14.66 -8.12 11.51
CA TYR A 193 -14.97 -7.04 12.45
C TYR A 193 -15.66 -7.53 13.73
N SER A 194 -16.27 -8.73 13.71
CA SER A 194 -17.22 -9.32 14.67
C SER A 194 -18.50 -8.49 14.83
N GLY A 195 -19.68 -9.11 14.64
CA GLY A 195 -21.00 -8.49 14.81
C GLY A 195 -21.41 -7.53 13.68
N SER A 196 -21.76 -8.06 12.50
CA SER A 196 -22.34 -7.28 11.37
C SER A 196 -23.78 -6.86 11.65
N ASN A 197 -24.22 -5.70 11.15
CA ASN A 197 -25.63 -5.29 11.18
C ASN A 197 -26.40 -5.64 9.89
N LEU A 198 -25.71 -6.18 8.88
CA LEU A 198 -26.34 -6.56 7.60
C LEU A 198 -27.21 -7.81 7.74
N THR A 199 -28.37 -7.80 7.06
CA THR A 199 -29.26 -8.96 6.93
C THR A 199 -28.85 -9.86 5.77
N ASP A 200 -29.33 -11.11 5.76
CA ASP A 200 -29.08 -12.06 4.66
C ASP A 200 -29.60 -11.57 3.30
N GLU A 201 -30.61 -10.69 3.29
CA GLU A 201 -31.14 -10.08 2.06
C GLU A 201 -30.23 -8.97 1.50
N GLN A 202 -29.34 -8.42 2.33
CA GLN A 202 -28.38 -7.38 1.97
C GLN A 202 -27.01 -7.94 1.55
N LEU A 203 -26.80 -9.25 1.71
CA LEU A 203 -25.58 -9.98 1.36
C LEU A 203 -25.74 -10.69 0.00
#